data_AF-A0A950H857-F1
#
_entry.id   AF-A0A950H857-F1
#
_cell.length_a   1.000
_cell.length_b   1.000
_cell.length_c   1.000
_cell.angle_alpha   90.00
_cell.angle_beta   90.00
_cell.angle_gamma   90.00
#
_symmetry.space_group_name_H-M   'P 1'
#
loop_
_entity.id
_entity.type
_entity.pdbx_description
1 polymer ?
#
loop_
_entity_poly.entity_id
_entity_poly.type
_entity_poly.pdbx_seq_one_letter_code
_entity_poly.pdbx_strand_id
1 'polypeptide(L)'
;MRIKLLGTAAGGAFPQWNCACRNCRSLRKGSFAGKPRSQLQVAISQNDKSWYLLNASPDIRSQLESDPVFYPRRQVRSTPIAGIVLTSADLDQVLGLLTLREFEQFRIYATP
;
A
#
# COMPACT_ATOMS: atom_id res chain seq x y z
N MET A 1 -3.11 19.14 5.00
CA MET A 1 -3.12 17.98 4.09
C MET A 1 -1.72 17.36 3.98
N ARG A 2 -1.61 16.05 4.21
CA ARG A 2 -0.40 15.24 4.04
C ARG A 2 -0.69 14.08 3.08
N ILE A 3 0.32 13.73 2.27
CA ILE A 3 0.28 12.64 1.32
C ILE A 3 1.50 11.75 1.57
N LYS A 4 1.30 10.44 1.63
CA LYS A 4 2.37 9.43 1.71
C LYS A 4 2.24 8.46 0.55
N LEU A 5 3.36 8.24 -0.13
CA LEU A 5 3.50 7.24 -1.20
C LEU A 5 4.11 5.99 -0.58
N LEU A 6 3.28 5.00 -0.25
CA LEU A 6 3.73 3.75 0.39
C LEU A 6 4.25 2.75 -0.64
N GLY A 7 3.75 2.85 -1.87
CA GLY A 7 4.26 2.12 -3.03
C GLY A 7 4.10 2.96 -4.30
N THR A 8 5.00 2.75 -5.25
CA THR A 8 5.14 3.61 -6.44
C THR A 8 5.40 2.83 -7.73
N ALA A 9 5.38 1.49 -7.68
CA ALA A 9 5.39 0.66 -8.88
C ALA A 9 3.96 0.37 -9.37
N ALA A 10 3.82 0.02 -10.65
CA ALA A 10 2.57 -0.54 -11.17
C ALA A 10 2.34 -1.96 -10.63
N GLY A 11 1.26 -2.63 -11.08
CA GLY A 11 1.00 -4.04 -10.80
C GLY A 11 2.23 -4.92 -11.05
N GLY A 12 2.50 -5.84 -10.12
CA GLY A 12 3.67 -6.72 -10.15
C GLY A 12 4.90 -6.21 -9.39
N ALA A 13 4.91 -4.95 -8.92
CA ALA A 13 6.02 -4.35 -8.17
C ALA A 13 7.33 -4.22 -8.96
N PHE A 14 8.40 -3.75 -8.31
CA PHE A 14 9.75 -3.70 -8.87
C PHE A 14 10.78 -4.22 -7.84
N PRO A 15 11.46 -5.33 -8.09
CA PRO A 15 11.41 -6.15 -9.30
C PRO A 15 10.14 -7.01 -9.31
N GLN A 16 9.52 -7.20 -10.48
CA GLN A 16 8.39 -8.12 -10.59
C GLN A 16 8.86 -9.57 -10.50
N TRP A 17 8.14 -10.39 -9.73
CA TRP A 17 8.56 -11.72 -9.29
C TRP A 17 9.08 -12.62 -10.42
N ASN A 18 8.36 -12.65 -11.55
CA ASN A 18 8.69 -13.43 -12.74
C ASN A 18 9.34 -12.63 -13.88
N CYS A 19 9.66 -11.35 -13.67
CA CYS A 19 10.22 -10.51 -14.72
C CYS A 19 11.76 -10.60 -14.75
N ALA A 20 12.33 -10.97 -15.88
CA ALA A 20 13.75 -10.95 -16.13
C ALA A 20 14.17 -9.82 -17.08
N CYS A 21 13.45 -8.71 -17.19
CA CYS A 21 13.90 -7.58 -18.02
C CYS A 21 15.25 -7.02 -17.52
N ARG A 22 15.90 -6.15 -18.33
CA ARG A 22 17.19 -5.51 -17.96
C ARG A 22 17.15 -4.91 -16.56
N ASN A 23 16.13 -4.14 -16.22
CA ASN A 23 16.02 -3.46 -14.92
C ASN A 23 15.85 -4.44 -13.76
N CYS A 24 14.92 -5.40 -13.87
CA CYS A 24 14.70 -6.39 -12.80
C CYS A 24 15.93 -7.30 -12.61
N ARG A 25 16.65 -7.65 -13.69
CA ARG A 25 17.92 -8.39 -13.58
C ARG A 25 19.01 -7.55 -12.91
N SER A 26 19.20 -6.30 -13.33
CA SER A 26 20.20 -5.42 -12.73
C SER A 26 19.92 -5.17 -11.25
N LEU A 27 18.65 -5.01 -10.85
CA LEU A 27 18.29 -4.81 -9.45
C LEU A 27 18.61 -6.06 -8.61
N ARG A 28 18.24 -7.25 -9.10
CA ARG A 28 18.59 -8.52 -8.43
C ARG A 28 20.11 -8.75 -8.35
N LYS A 29 20.87 -8.27 -9.33
CA LYS A 29 22.35 -8.33 -9.35
C LYS A 29 23.02 -7.23 -8.51
N GLY A 30 22.25 -6.31 -7.91
CA GLY A 30 22.80 -5.18 -7.17
C GLY A 30 23.46 -4.10 -8.03
N SER A 31 23.31 -4.14 -9.36
CA SER A 31 23.91 -3.17 -10.30
C SER A 31 22.95 -2.10 -10.81
N PHE A 32 21.70 -2.10 -10.33
CA PHE A 32 20.72 -1.07 -10.67
C PHE A 32 20.87 0.15 -9.77
N ALA A 33 20.97 1.33 -10.37
CA ALA A 33 20.97 2.61 -9.65
C ALA A 33 19.53 2.97 -9.20
N GLY A 34 19.07 2.35 -8.12
CA GLY A 34 17.75 2.62 -7.55
C GLY A 34 17.36 1.61 -6.48
N LYS A 35 16.09 1.63 -6.07
CA LYS A 35 15.56 0.80 -4.99
C LYS A 35 14.38 -0.06 -5.48
N PRO A 36 14.12 -1.21 -4.85
CA PRO A 36 12.86 -1.92 -5.01
C PRO A 36 11.67 -1.01 -4.67
N ARG A 37 10.51 -1.29 -5.25
CA ARG A 37 9.26 -0.58 -5.00
C ARG A 37 8.12 -1.59 -4.93
N SER A 38 7.30 -1.48 -3.90
CA SER A 38 6.00 -2.13 -3.83
C SER A 38 5.02 -1.49 -4.81
N GLN A 39 3.95 -2.21 -5.11
CA GLN A 39 2.83 -1.79 -5.95
C GLN A 39 2.17 -0.50 -5.42
N LEU A 40 1.54 0.27 -6.31
CA LEU A 40 1.02 1.59 -6.01
C LEU A 40 0.11 1.60 -4.78
N GLN A 41 0.47 2.42 -3.81
CA GLN A 41 -0.35 2.66 -2.63
C GLN A 41 -0.12 4.08 -2.15
N VAL A 42 -1.21 4.82 -2.01
CA VAL A 42 -1.19 6.20 -1.50
C VAL A 42 -2.03 6.26 -0.23
N ALA A 43 -1.55 7.06 0.73
CA ALA A 43 -2.30 7.39 1.93
C ALA A 43 -2.37 8.92 2.08
N ILE A 44 -3.55 9.43 2.42
CA ILE A 44 -3.79 10.86 2.60
C ILE A 44 -4.34 11.13 4.00
N SER A 45 -3.98 12.26 4.58
CA SER A 45 -4.53 12.71 5.87
C SER A 45 -4.68 14.23 5.90
N GLN A 46 -5.71 14.72 6.58
CA GLN A 46 -5.80 16.15 6.91
C GLN A 46 -5.16 16.50 8.26
N ASN A 47 -5.01 15.53 9.16
CA ASN A 47 -4.72 15.78 10.58
C ASN A 47 -3.66 14.85 11.21
N ASP A 48 -2.98 14.01 10.42
CA ASP A 48 -1.98 13.02 10.85
C ASP A 48 -2.44 11.95 11.85
N LYS A 49 -3.74 11.91 12.13
CA LYS A 49 -4.39 10.97 13.06
C LYS A 49 -5.27 9.98 12.31
N SER A 50 -6.00 10.46 11.31
CA SER A 50 -6.89 9.67 10.47
C SER A 50 -6.36 9.66 9.05
N TRP A 51 -6.10 8.46 8.53
CA TRP A 51 -5.56 8.24 7.21
C TRP A 51 -6.58 7.56 6.31
N TYR A 52 -6.65 7.99 5.07
CA TYR A 52 -7.43 7.34 4.02
C TYR A 52 -6.48 6.74 3.02
N LEU A 53 -6.72 5.47 2.68
CA LEU A 53 -5.98 4.80 1.61
C LEU A 53 -6.68 5.05 0.28
N LEU A 54 -5.91 5.32 -0.76
CA LEU A 54 -6.39 5.21 -2.14
C LEU A 54 -6.01 3.84 -2.65
N ASN A 55 -7.01 3.01 -2.92
CA ASN A 55 -6.91 1.58 -3.19
C ASN A 55 -6.30 0.78 -2.02
N ALA A 56 -6.23 -0.53 -2.19
CA ALA A 56 -5.57 -1.46 -1.28
C ALA A 56 -4.71 -2.45 -2.08
N SER A 57 -3.43 -2.13 -2.18
CA SER A 57 -2.43 -2.93 -2.88
C SER A 57 -2.25 -4.33 -2.27
N PRO A 58 -1.90 -5.37 -3.06
CA PRO A 58 -1.41 -6.66 -2.52
C PRO A 58 -0.27 -6.53 -1.50
N ASP A 59 0.54 -5.48 -1.59
CA ASP A 59 1.69 -5.26 -0.71
C ASP A 59 1.32 -4.53 0.60
N ILE A 60 0.03 -4.25 0.85
CA ILE A 60 -0.45 -3.32 1.88
C ILE A 60 0.10 -3.60 3.28
N ARG A 61 0.25 -4.87 3.66
CA ARG A 61 0.79 -5.22 4.98
C ARG A 61 2.21 -4.66 5.16
N SER A 62 3.10 -4.95 4.21
CA SER A 62 4.49 -4.48 4.30
C SER A 62 4.59 -2.97 4.17
N GLN A 63 3.71 -2.35 3.38
CA GLN A 63 3.61 -0.91 3.22
C GLN A 63 3.23 -0.22 4.54
N LEU A 64 2.21 -0.72 5.24
CA LEU A 64 1.81 -0.17 6.54
C LEU A 64 2.86 -0.43 7.63
N GLU A 65 3.45 -1.62 7.67
CA GLU A 65 4.52 -1.96 8.63
C GLU A 65 5.80 -1.11 8.43
N SER A 66 6.04 -0.61 7.21
CA SER A 66 7.22 0.22 6.90
C SER A 66 7.15 1.67 7.40
N ASP A 67 5.99 2.14 7.86
CA ASP A 67 5.80 3.55 8.23
C ASP A 67 5.13 3.67 9.60
N PRO A 68 5.85 4.18 10.63
CA PRO A 68 5.35 4.29 12.00
C PRO A 68 4.07 5.12 12.15
N VAL A 69 3.68 5.90 11.14
CA VAL A 69 2.43 6.63 11.18
C VAL A 69 1.22 5.68 11.24
N PHE A 70 1.33 4.47 10.70
CA PHE A 70 0.25 3.47 10.66
C PHE A 70 0.24 2.50 11.83
N TYR A 71 1.18 2.62 12.77
CA TYR A 71 1.23 1.71 13.92
C TYR A 71 0.03 1.94 14.85
N PRO A 72 -0.47 0.89 15.54
CA PRO A 72 -1.54 1.03 16.53
C PRO A 72 -1.16 2.05 17.61
N ARG A 73 -2.08 2.96 17.97
CA ARG A 73 -1.82 4.04 18.96
C ARG A 73 -2.73 4.05 20.18
N ARG A 74 -3.90 3.42 20.10
CA ARG A 74 -4.95 3.56 21.13
C ARG A 74 -5.19 2.30 21.94
N GLN A 75 -5.17 1.15 21.28
CA GLN A 75 -5.52 -0.13 21.88
C GLN A 75 -4.62 -1.24 21.33
N VAL A 76 -4.65 -2.41 21.97
CA VAL A 76 -3.93 -3.62 21.54
C VAL A 76 -4.22 -3.95 20.08
N ARG A 77 -5.46 -3.72 19.61
CA ARG A 77 -5.86 -3.74 18.20
C ARG A 77 -6.46 -2.39 17.84
N SER A 78 -5.78 -1.66 16.96
CA SER A 78 -6.30 -0.41 16.40
C SER A 78 -5.51 -0.04 15.15
N THR A 79 -6.17 0.64 14.21
CA THR A 79 -5.50 1.27 13.06
C THR A 79 -5.81 2.77 12.99
N PRO A 80 -4.89 3.61 12.46
CA PRO A 80 -5.22 4.98 12.10
C PRO A 80 -5.90 5.10 10.72
N ILE A 81 -6.07 3.99 9.98
CA ILE A 81 -6.81 3.97 8.72
C ILE A 81 -8.31 4.15 8.99
N ALA A 82 -8.86 5.28 8.59
CA ALA A 82 -10.28 5.60 8.75
C ALA A 82 -11.15 5.12 7.58
N GLY A 83 -10.55 4.90 6.41
CA GLY A 83 -11.26 4.41 5.24
C GLY A 83 -10.37 4.16 4.03
N ILE A 84 -10.94 3.52 3.03
CA ILE A 84 -10.29 3.13 1.78
C ILE A 84 -11.19 3.59 0.64
N VAL A 85 -10.62 4.34 -0.30
CA VAL A 85 -11.31 4.78 -1.53
C VAL A 85 -10.79 3.95 -2.68
N LEU A 86 -11.65 3.14 -3.29
CA LEU A 86 -11.33 2.35 -4.47
C LEU A 86 -11.59 3.17 -5.72
N THR A 87 -10.54 3.35 -6.54
CA THR A 87 -10.63 4.05 -7.82
C THR A 87 -10.80 3.10 -9.00
N SER A 88 -10.49 1.82 -8.82
CA SER A 88 -10.67 0.74 -9.79
C SER A 88 -10.99 -0.57 -9.06
N ALA A 89 -11.52 -1.55 -9.80
CA ALA A 89 -11.69 -2.93 -9.35
C ALA A 89 -10.52 -3.84 -9.79
N ASP A 90 -9.45 -3.27 -10.34
CA ASP A 90 -8.27 -4.02 -10.74
C ASP A 90 -7.64 -4.76 -9.54
N LEU A 91 -7.16 -5.98 -9.79
CA LEU A 91 -6.64 -6.87 -8.75
C LEU A 91 -5.50 -6.22 -7.93
N ASP A 92 -4.63 -5.46 -8.59
CA ASP A 92 -3.53 -4.74 -7.94
C ASP A 92 -3.98 -3.54 -7.08
N GLN A 93 -5.26 -3.19 -7.12
CA GLN A 93 -5.88 -2.12 -6.35
C GLN A 93 -6.88 -2.60 -5.29
N VAL A 94 -7.32 -3.86 -5.32
CA VAL A 94 -8.34 -4.37 -4.38
C VAL A 94 -7.89 -5.55 -3.52
N LEU A 95 -6.89 -6.32 -3.96
CA LEU A 95 -6.51 -7.56 -3.25
C LEU A 95 -6.01 -7.30 -1.81
N GLY A 96 -5.46 -6.12 -1.53
CA GLY A 96 -5.04 -5.74 -0.18
C GLY A 96 -6.19 -5.71 0.83
N LEU A 97 -7.44 -5.57 0.38
CA LEU A 97 -8.62 -5.64 1.27
C LEU A 97 -8.69 -7.00 1.98
N LEU A 98 -8.30 -8.08 1.30
CA LEU A 98 -8.28 -9.43 1.88
C LEU A 98 -7.20 -9.57 2.97
N THR A 99 -6.16 -8.75 2.89
CA THR A 99 -5.10 -8.68 3.92
C THR A 99 -5.56 -7.92 5.17
N LEU A 100 -6.57 -7.05 5.08
CA LEU A 100 -7.07 -6.20 6.18
C LEU A 100 -8.32 -6.78 6.87
N ARG A 101 -8.41 -8.11 6.99
CA ARG A 101 -9.63 -8.83 7.38
C ARG A 101 -9.79 -9.06 8.89
N GLU A 102 -8.82 -8.66 9.70
CA GLU A 102 -8.71 -9.02 11.13
C GLU A 102 -9.69 -8.24 12.05
N PHE A 103 -10.92 -8.01 11.58
CA PHE A 103 -12.05 -7.37 12.27
C PHE A 103 -11.84 -5.92 12.71
N GLU A 104 -11.04 -5.15 11.96
CA GLU A 104 -10.92 -3.70 12.13
C GLU A 104 -12.04 -2.98 11.36
N GLN A 105 -12.64 -1.95 11.96
CA GLN A 105 -13.72 -1.20 11.33
C GLN A 105 -13.16 -0.04 10.50
N PHE A 106 -13.28 -0.12 9.18
CA PHE A 106 -13.03 0.99 8.26
C PHE A 106 -14.10 1.06 7.18
N ARG A 107 -14.30 2.25 6.60
CA ARG A 107 -15.27 2.47 5.51
C ARG A 107 -14.61 2.23 4.16
N ILE A 108 -15.30 1.54 3.26
CA ILE A 108 -14.91 1.40 1.86
C ILE A 108 -15.80 2.32 1.03
N TYR A 109 -15.19 3.15 0.20
CA TYR A 109 -15.86 4.01 -0.76
C TYR A 109 -15.51 3.51 -2.16
N ALA A 110 -16.53 3.25 -2.96
CA ALA A 110 -16.41 2.81 -4.35
C ALA A 110 -17.60 3.34 -5.14
N THR A 111 -17.49 3.34 -6.47
CA THR A 111 -18.67 3.53 -7.34
C THR A 111 -19.60 2.32 -7.25
N PRO A 112 -20.87 2.45 -7.66
CA PRO A 112 -21.78 1.31 -7.81
C PRO A 112 -21.25 0.23 -8.74
#